data_AF-A0A3B9BVM8-F1
#
_entry.id   AF-A0A3B9BVM8-F1
#
_cell.length_a   1.000
_cell.length_b   1.000
_cell.length_c   1.000
_cell.angle_alpha   90.00
_cell.angle_beta   90.00
_cell.angle_gamma   90.00
#
_symmetry.space_group_name_H-M   'P 1'
#
loop_
_entity.id
_entity.type
_entity.pdbx_description
1 polymer ?
#
loop_
_entity_poly.entity_id
_entity_poly.type
_entity_poly.pdbx_seq_one_letter_code
_entity_poly.pdbx_strand_id
1 'polypeptide(L)'
;MRNILPILTVVFGLFVIWYAGAVYLNSNWAYDKAKRADVELSFGVMVADTMAQEKPRLPPPHQVIAEIWKTTGAMVQRGRAFSKRSLIYHGWITLSSTMLGFVFGTGLGILLAVAIVHSRAMDMSVMPWVIASQTIPILAIAPMIVVVLASAQVDDFIAKGVIS
;
A
#
# COMPACT_ATOMS: atom_id res chain seq x y z
N MET A 1 -8.00 30.96 13.22
CA MET A 1 -8.00 31.22 11.76
C MET A 1 -6.65 31.67 11.18
N ARG A 2 -5.65 32.08 11.98
CA ARG A 2 -4.34 32.56 11.50
C ARG A 2 -3.52 31.56 10.65
N ASN A 3 -3.82 30.26 10.74
CA ASN A 3 -3.07 29.21 10.06
C ASN A 3 -3.69 28.76 8.73
N ILE A 4 -4.88 29.27 8.37
CA ILE A 4 -5.59 28.82 7.15
C ILE A 4 -4.80 29.19 5.89
N LEU A 5 -4.27 30.42 5.82
CA LEU A 5 -3.47 30.87 4.69
C LEU A 5 -2.20 30.02 4.50
N PRO A 6 -1.34 29.80 5.53
CA PRO A 6 -0.20 28.89 5.41
C PRO A 6 -0.59 27.47 4.94
N ILE A 7 -1.66 26.90 5.50
CA ILE A 7 -2.13 25.55 5.13
C ILE A 7 -2.52 25.51 3.65
N LEU A 8 -3.33 26.46 3.19
CA LEU A 8 -3.76 26.51 1.79
C LEU A 8 -2.58 26.73 0.84
N THR A 9 -1.60 27.56 1.21
CA THR A 9 -0.39 27.76 0.40
C THR A 9 0.41 26.47 0.24
N VAL A 10 0.61 25.72 1.33
CA VAL A 10 1.32 24.43 1.28
C VAL A 10 0.55 23.42 0.44
N VAL A 11 -0.76 23.28 0.67
CA VAL A 11 -1.62 22.35 -0.08
C VAL A 11 -1.60 22.69 -1.57
N PHE A 12 -1.74 23.97 -1.93
CA PHE A 12 -1.64 24.43 -3.31
C PHE A 12 -0.27 24.08 -3.92
N GLY A 13 0.82 24.35 -3.20
CA GLY A 13 2.16 24.01 -3.64
C GLY A 13 2.32 22.50 -3.91
N LEU A 14 1.78 21.65 -3.04
CA LEU A 14 1.79 20.20 -3.23
C LEU A 14 1.02 19.78 -4.48
N PHE A 15 -0.16 20.35 -4.74
CA PHE A 15 -0.91 20.06 -5.96
C PHE A 15 -0.17 20.53 -7.21
N VAL A 16 0.43 21.71 -7.20
CA VAL A 16 1.25 22.20 -8.33
C VAL A 16 2.40 21.25 -8.63
N ILE A 17 3.15 20.84 -7.58
CA ILE A 17 4.26 19.89 -7.72
C ILE A 17 3.76 18.55 -8.26
N TRP A 18 2.61 18.05 -7.78
CA TRP A 18 2.05 16.78 -8.22
C TRP A 18 1.60 16.83 -9.69
N TYR A 19 0.86 17.86 -10.11
CA TYR A 19 0.47 18.02 -11.50
C TYR A 19 1.69 18.15 -12.43
N ALA A 20 2.69 18.95 -12.04
CA ALA A 20 3.94 19.08 -12.80
C ALA A 20 4.69 17.74 -12.88
N GLY A 21 4.78 17.01 -11.78
CA GLY A 21 5.38 15.67 -11.73
C GLY A 21 4.63 14.66 -12.62
N ALA A 22 3.29 14.74 -12.68
CA ALA A 22 2.50 13.88 -13.53
C ALA A 22 2.78 14.15 -15.02
N VAL A 23 2.85 15.41 -15.45
CA VAL A 23 3.29 15.75 -16.82
C VAL A 23 4.68 15.20 -17.09
N TYR A 24 5.64 15.49 -16.20
CA TYR A 24 7.04 15.11 -16.40
C TYR A 24 7.21 13.59 -16.53
N LEU A 25 6.69 12.81 -15.57
CA LEU A 25 6.86 11.36 -15.52
C LEU A 25 6.07 10.62 -16.61
N ASN A 26 4.95 11.17 -17.07
CA ASN A 26 4.11 10.56 -18.11
C ASN A 26 4.46 11.01 -19.53
N SER A 27 5.28 12.08 -19.70
CA SER A 27 5.61 12.67 -21.00
C SER A 27 6.32 11.72 -21.96
N ASN A 28 7.25 10.88 -21.46
CA ASN A 28 7.97 9.91 -22.30
C ASN A 28 7.02 9.00 -23.09
N TRP A 29 5.93 8.56 -22.47
CA TRP A 29 4.94 7.74 -23.15
C TRP A 29 4.20 8.52 -24.25
N ALA A 30 3.89 9.80 -24.00
CA ALA A 30 3.24 10.67 -24.98
C ALA A 30 4.16 10.91 -26.20
N TYR A 31 5.45 11.15 -25.98
CA TYR A 31 6.43 11.28 -27.05
C TYR A 31 6.65 9.98 -27.83
N ASP A 32 6.75 8.84 -27.14
CA ASP A 32 6.88 7.53 -27.79
C ASP A 32 5.66 7.20 -28.66
N LYS A 33 4.45 7.55 -28.18
CA LYS A 33 3.21 7.39 -28.95
C LYS A 33 3.20 8.29 -30.19
N ALA A 34 3.61 9.56 -30.06
CA ALA A 34 3.71 10.49 -31.18
C ALA A 34 4.71 10.01 -32.23
N LYS A 35 5.88 9.53 -31.79
CA LYS A 35 6.93 8.98 -32.64
C LYS A 35 6.46 7.75 -33.43
N ARG A 36 5.66 6.88 -32.81
CA ARG A 36 5.06 5.73 -33.51
C ARG A 36 3.99 6.13 -34.52
N ALA A 37 3.36 7.28 -34.33
CA ALA A 37 2.32 7.81 -35.21
C ALA A 37 2.85 8.76 -36.29
N ASP A 38 4.16 9.05 -36.30
CA ASP A 38 4.81 10.02 -37.18
C ASP A 38 4.19 11.44 -37.10
N VAL A 39 3.77 11.84 -35.89
CA VAL A 39 3.16 13.15 -35.62
C VAL A 39 4.05 13.95 -34.67
N GLU A 40 4.29 15.23 -35.00
CA GLU A 40 4.93 16.17 -34.06
C GLU A 40 3.99 16.53 -32.91
N LEU A 41 4.45 16.30 -31.69
CA LEU A 41 3.65 16.54 -30.49
C LEU A 41 3.87 17.96 -29.96
N SER A 42 2.85 18.82 -30.06
CA SER A 42 2.90 20.14 -29.44
C SER A 42 2.82 20.05 -27.92
N PHE A 43 3.36 21.06 -27.21
CA PHE A 43 3.39 21.07 -25.74
C PHE A 43 1.99 20.95 -25.11
N GLY A 44 1.00 21.67 -25.65
CA GLY A 44 -0.37 21.63 -25.13
C GLY A 44 -1.02 20.26 -25.29
N VAL A 45 -0.80 19.60 -26.43
CA VAL A 45 -1.31 18.25 -26.70
C VAL A 45 -0.59 17.21 -25.83
N MET A 46 0.72 17.37 -25.62
CA MET A 46 1.50 16.53 -24.71
C MET A 46 0.94 16.59 -23.28
N VAL A 47 0.73 17.79 -22.74
CA VAL A 47 0.16 17.96 -21.39
C VAL A 47 -1.22 17.33 -21.31
N ALA A 48 -2.10 17.55 -22.30
CA ALA A 48 -3.42 16.94 -22.31
C ALA A 48 -3.37 15.40 -22.35
N ASP A 49 -2.53 14.81 -23.20
CA ASP A 49 -2.37 13.35 -23.33
C ASP A 49 -1.82 12.75 -22.03
N THR A 50 -0.83 13.39 -21.38
CA THR A 50 -0.29 12.93 -20.08
C THR A 50 -1.31 12.91 -18.95
N MET A 51 -2.33 13.77 -19.00
CA MET A 51 -3.38 13.88 -17.99
C MET A 51 -4.58 12.94 -18.21
N ALA A 52 -4.61 12.25 -19.36
CA ALA A 52 -5.72 11.40 -19.79
C ALA A 52 -5.30 9.94 -20.04
N GLN A 53 -4.05 9.56 -19.75
CA GLN A 53 -3.58 8.19 -19.90
C GLN A 53 -4.41 7.22 -19.03
N GLU A 54 -4.70 6.03 -19.55
CA GLU A 54 -5.41 4.97 -18.80
C GLU A 54 -4.53 4.33 -17.71
N LYS A 55 -3.22 4.25 -17.95
CA LYS A 55 -2.24 3.66 -17.03
C LYS A 55 -1.00 4.56 -16.93
N PRO A 56 -1.15 5.76 -16.34
CA PRO A 56 -0.04 6.67 -16.13
C PRO A 56 0.96 6.09 -15.13
N ARG A 57 2.23 6.51 -15.23
CA ARG A 57 3.25 6.18 -14.22
C ARG A 57 2.96 6.90 -12.91
N LEU A 58 2.60 8.17 -13.01
CA LEU A 58 2.09 8.97 -11.90
C LEU A 58 0.66 9.45 -12.23
N PRO A 59 -0.38 8.88 -11.59
CA PRO A 59 -1.75 9.33 -11.83
C PRO A 59 -1.93 10.76 -11.30
N PRO A 60 -2.50 11.67 -12.11
CA PRO A 60 -2.79 13.02 -11.66
C PRO A 60 -3.91 13.02 -10.60
N PRO A 61 -3.95 14.04 -9.73
CA PRO A 61 -4.87 14.08 -8.59
C PRO A 61 -6.33 13.82 -8.94
N HIS A 62 -6.84 14.38 -10.05
CA HIS A 62 -8.22 14.19 -10.48
C HIS A 62 -8.52 12.74 -10.86
N GLN A 63 -7.56 12.03 -11.47
CA GLN A 63 -7.73 10.61 -11.78
C GLN A 63 -7.74 9.76 -10.52
N VAL A 64 -6.90 10.08 -9.53
CA VAL A 64 -6.90 9.38 -8.23
C VAL A 64 -8.26 9.55 -7.53
N ILE A 65 -8.77 10.78 -7.46
CA ILE A 65 -10.08 11.06 -6.87
C ILE A 65 -11.18 10.29 -7.62
N ALA A 66 -11.17 10.34 -8.96
CA ALA A 66 -12.15 9.64 -9.79
C ALA A 66 -12.10 8.12 -9.58
N GLU A 67 -10.91 7.52 -9.52
CA GLU A 67 -10.76 6.07 -9.36
C GLU A 67 -11.12 5.63 -7.93
N ILE A 68 -10.79 6.41 -6.89
CA ILE A 68 -11.23 6.14 -5.52
C ILE A 68 -12.77 6.17 -5.45
N TRP A 69 -13.41 7.19 -6.02
CA TRP A 69 -14.87 7.27 -6.03
C TRP A 69 -15.50 6.10 -6.80
N LYS A 70 -14.96 5.78 -7.97
CA LYS A 70 -15.42 4.69 -8.84
C LYS A 70 -15.29 3.32 -8.17
N THR A 71 -14.18 3.06 -7.48
CA THR A 71 -13.91 1.77 -6.82
C THR A 71 -14.51 1.68 -5.42
N THR A 72 -14.92 2.80 -4.82
CA THR A 72 -15.50 2.85 -3.47
C THR A 72 -16.96 3.30 -3.53
N GLY A 73 -17.21 4.61 -3.66
CA GLY A 73 -18.54 5.22 -3.58
C GLY A 73 -19.53 4.70 -4.62
N ALA A 74 -19.13 4.65 -5.90
CA ALA A 74 -19.97 4.13 -6.97
C ALA A 74 -20.27 2.62 -6.81
N MET A 75 -19.34 1.85 -6.24
CA MET A 75 -19.55 0.43 -5.96
C MET A 75 -20.53 0.23 -4.80
N VAL A 76 -20.47 1.07 -3.77
CA VAL A 76 -21.43 1.08 -2.66
C VAL A 76 -22.83 1.40 -3.16
N GLN A 77 -22.98 2.45 -3.96
CA GLN A 77 -24.29 2.84 -4.53
C GLN A 77 -24.93 1.74 -5.39
N ARG A 78 -24.10 0.95 -6.09
CA ARG A 78 -24.56 -0.18 -6.91
C ARG A 78 -24.82 -1.46 -6.09
N GLY A 79 -24.69 -1.42 -4.77
CA GLY A 79 -24.82 -2.60 -3.89
C GLY A 79 -23.69 -3.62 -4.03
N ARG A 80 -22.56 -3.24 -4.65
CA ARG A 80 -21.42 -4.13 -4.95
C ARG A 80 -20.19 -3.81 -4.10
N ALA A 81 -20.39 -3.29 -2.89
CA ALA A 81 -19.33 -2.85 -1.98
C ALA A 81 -18.28 -3.94 -1.67
N PHE A 82 -18.67 -5.21 -1.62
CA PHE A 82 -17.77 -6.35 -1.35
C PHE A 82 -17.38 -7.14 -2.61
N SER A 83 -17.45 -6.53 -3.79
CA SER A 83 -16.98 -7.16 -5.02
C SER A 83 -15.45 -7.10 -5.14
N LYS A 84 -14.83 -8.04 -5.86
CA LYS A 84 -13.38 -8.06 -6.19
C LYS A 84 -12.86 -6.80 -6.92
N ARG A 85 -13.74 -5.91 -7.38
CA ARG A 85 -13.40 -4.61 -7.99
C ARG A 85 -13.47 -3.44 -7.02
N SER A 86 -13.92 -3.68 -5.79
CA SER A 86 -14.12 -2.64 -4.78
C SER A 86 -12.89 -2.46 -3.91
N LEU A 87 -12.51 -1.22 -3.64
CA LEU A 87 -11.41 -0.91 -2.72
C LEU A 87 -11.76 -1.32 -1.28
N ILE A 88 -13.05 -1.30 -0.91
CA ILE A 88 -13.53 -1.71 0.42
C ILE A 88 -13.25 -3.20 0.65
N TYR A 89 -13.45 -4.03 -0.38
CA TYR A 89 -13.17 -5.47 -0.29
C TYR A 89 -11.68 -5.73 -0.03
N HIS A 90 -10.80 -5.06 -0.77
CA HIS A 90 -9.35 -5.21 -0.56
C HIS A 90 -8.89 -4.62 0.77
N GLY A 91 -9.43 -3.47 1.17
CA GLY A 91 -9.18 -2.89 2.49
C GLY A 91 -9.59 -3.83 3.62
N TRP A 92 -10.73 -4.51 3.48
CA TRP A 92 -11.18 -5.52 4.44
C TRP A 92 -10.25 -6.73 4.50
N ILE A 93 -9.76 -7.23 3.36
CA ILE A 93 -8.79 -8.35 3.35
C ILE A 93 -7.50 -7.96 4.07
N THR A 94 -6.94 -6.79 3.77
CA THR A 94 -5.73 -6.31 4.45
C THR A 94 -5.99 -6.15 5.95
N LEU A 95 -7.07 -5.46 6.32
CA LEU A 95 -7.42 -5.23 7.72
C LEU A 95 -7.61 -6.54 8.49
N SER A 96 -8.40 -7.47 7.95
CA SER A 96 -8.66 -8.76 8.61
C SER A 96 -7.42 -9.63 8.75
N SER A 97 -6.53 -9.63 7.74
CA SER A 97 -5.26 -10.34 7.79
C SER A 97 -4.32 -9.72 8.83
N THR A 98 -4.16 -8.40 8.85
CA THR A 98 -3.37 -7.68 9.86
C THR A 98 -3.95 -7.82 11.26
N MET A 99 -5.28 -7.80 11.42
CA MET A 99 -5.93 -8.02 12.72
C MET A 99 -5.67 -9.43 13.25
N LEU A 100 -5.72 -10.44 12.39
CA LEU A 100 -5.37 -11.81 12.75
C LEU A 100 -3.93 -11.89 13.23
N GLY A 101 -2.98 -11.34 12.45
CA GLY A 101 -1.57 -11.24 12.82
C GLY A 101 -1.35 -10.53 14.15
N PHE A 102 -2.01 -9.39 14.34
CA PHE A 102 -1.95 -8.61 15.57
C PHE A 102 -2.44 -9.39 16.79
N VAL A 103 -3.57 -10.09 16.69
CA VAL A 103 -4.12 -10.89 17.79
C VAL A 103 -3.17 -12.04 18.15
N PHE A 104 -2.65 -12.77 17.17
CA PHE A 104 -1.70 -13.86 17.42
C PHE A 104 -0.36 -13.34 17.96
N GLY A 105 0.20 -12.30 17.36
CA GLY A 105 1.47 -11.68 17.79
C GLY A 105 1.37 -11.09 19.18
N THR A 106 0.28 -10.38 19.50
CA THR A 106 0.03 -9.85 20.83
C THR A 106 -0.15 -10.95 21.86
N GLY A 107 -0.97 -11.97 21.55
CA GLY A 107 -1.20 -13.10 22.44
C GLY A 107 0.11 -13.84 22.76
N LEU A 108 0.88 -14.20 21.72
CA LEU A 108 2.17 -14.86 21.89
C LEU A 108 3.18 -13.97 22.61
N GLY A 109 3.23 -12.68 22.29
CA GLY A 109 4.11 -11.71 22.93
C GLY A 109 3.82 -11.53 24.42
N ILE A 110 2.54 -11.46 24.80
CA ILE A 110 2.12 -11.40 26.22
C ILE A 110 2.52 -12.69 26.94
N LEU A 111 2.23 -13.86 26.36
CA LEU A 111 2.60 -15.14 26.96
C LEU A 111 4.13 -15.25 27.16
N LEU A 112 4.91 -14.83 26.16
CA LEU A 112 6.36 -14.83 26.24
C LEU A 112 6.87 -13.87 27.31
N ALA A 113 6.31 -12.66 27.38
CA ALA A 113 6.66 -11.68 28.40
C ALA A 113 6.37 -12.21 29.81
N VAL A 114 5.20 -12.82 30.03
CA VAL A 114 4.85 -13.45 31.31
C VAL A 114 5.85 -14.56 31.66
N ALA A 115 6.20 -15.42 30.70
CA ALA A 115 7.16 -16.51 30.90
C ALA A 115 8.56 -15.99 31.25
N ILE A 116 9.04 -14.95 30.58
CA ILE A 116 10.32 -14.29 30.84
C ILE A 116 10.33 -13.67 32.25
N VAL A 117 9.27 -12.94 32.61
CA VAL A 117 9.18 -12.28 33.92
C VAL A 117 9.16 -13.27 35.09
N HIS A 118 8.52 -14.44 34.92
CA HIS A 118 8.40 -15.42 36.00
C HIS A 118 9.54 -16.45 36.05
N SER A 119 10.38 -16.54 35.01
CA SER A 119 11.44 -17.55 34.93
C SER A 119 12.78 -16.93 34.49
N ARG A 120 13.74 -16.89 35.42
CA ARG A 120 15.13 -16.47 35.14
C ARG A 120 15.79 -17.31 34.05
N ALA A 121 15.46 -18.60 33.97
CA ALA A 121 15.96 -19.46 32.90
C ALA A 121 15.41 -19.02 31.53
N MET A 122 14.15 -18.59 31.46
CA MET A 122 13.54 -18.09 30.23
C MET A 122 14.12 -16.74 29.82
N ASP A 123 14.32 -15.82 30.77
CA ASP A 123 15.02 -14.55 30.54
C ASP A 123 16.41 -14.76 29.94
N MET A 124 17.23 -15.61 30.55
CA MET A 124 18.60 -15.86 30.08
C MET A 124 18.68 -16.59 28.73
N SER A 125 17.71 -17.45 28.42
CA SER A 125 17.74 -18.28 27.20
C SER A 125 17.00 -17.66 26.02
N VAL A 126 15.85 -17.03 26.23
CA VAL A 126 14.98 -16.52 25.16
C VAL A 126 15.28 -15.07 24.79
N MET A 127 15.63 -14.22 25.76
CA MET A 127 15.92 -12.80 25.50
C MET A 127 16.96 -12.58 24.40
N PRO A 128 18.09 -13.34 24.33
CA PRO A 128 19.06 -13.19 23.24
C PRO A 128 18.46 -13.47 21.86
N TRP A 129 17.59 -14.48 21.74
CA TRP A 129 16.93 -14.82 20.46
C TRP A 129 15.89 -13.79 20.06
N VAL A 130 15.16 -13.22 21.03
CA VAL A 130 14.20 -12.13 20.78
C VAL A 130 14.92 -10.88 20.27
N ILE A 131 16.07 -10.54 20.85
CA ILE A 131 16.87 -9.40 20.37
C ILE A 131 17.45 -9.71 18.99
N ALA A 132 17.97 -10.93 18.78
CA ALA A 132 18.52 -11.32 17.49
C ALA A 132 17.47 -11.27 16.37
N SER A 133 16.24 -11.74 16.62
CA SER A 133 15.18 -11.77 15.60
C SER A 133 14.78 -10.37 15.13
N GLN A 134 14.88 -9.34 15.97
CA GLN A 134 14.58 -7.95 15.62
C GLN A 134 15.57 -7.36 14.60
N THR A 135 16.73 -7.99 14.43
CA THR A 135 17.73 -7.55 13.44
C THR A 135 17.52 -8.18 12.06
N ILE A 136 16.71 -9.24 11.98
CA ILE A 136 16.43 -9.93 10.72
C ILE A 136 15.33 -9.17 9.97
N PRO A 137 15.58 -8.68 8.75
CA PRO A 137 14.56 -7.98 7.97
C PRO A 137 13.42 -8.94 7.62
N ILE A 138 12.18 -8.50 7.84
CA ILE A 138 11.00 -9.32 7.51
C ILE A 138 10.97 -9.73 6.03
N LEU A 139 11.44 -8.86 5.14
CA LEU A 139 11.53 -9.13 3.71
C LEU A 139 12.40 -10.36 3.38
N ALA A 140 13.41 -10.66 4.21
CA ALA A 140 14.30 -11.80 4.01
C ALA A 140 13.63 -13.13 4.38
N ILE A 141 12.78 -13.13 5.41
CA ILE A 141 12.13 -14.35 5.95
C ILE A 141 10.75 -14.60 5.35
N ALA A 142 10.06 -13.57 4.86
CA ALA A 142 8.68 -13.67 4.38
C ALA A 142 8.48 -14.78 3.32
N PRO A 143 9.32 -14.92 2.28
CA PRO A 143 9.15 -16.00 1.29
C PRO A 143 9.28 -17.39 1.91
N MET A 144 10.22 -17.56 2.84
CA MET A 144 10.43 -18.85 3.52
C MET A 144 9.22 -19.24 4.37
N ILE A 145 8.64 -18.28 5.09
CA ILE A 145 7.44 -18.50 5.90
C ILE A 145 6.25 -18.91 5.01
N VAL A 146 6.01 -18.20 3.90
CA VAL A 146 4.92 -18.55 2.96
C VAL A 146 5.08 -19.97 2.41
N VAL A 147 6.30 -20.35 2.00
CA VAL A 147 6.55 -21.70 1.45
C VAL A 147 6.31 -22.78 2.50
N VAL A 148 6.77 -22.57 3.75
CA VAL A 148 6.55 -23.52 4.84
C VAL A 148 5.05 -23.65 5.15
N LEU A 149 4.34 -22.54 5.28
CA LEU A 149 2.90 -22.56 5.56
C LEU A 149 2.10 -23.19 4.42
N ALA A 150 2.46 -22.92 3.17
CA ALA A 150 1.86 -23.55 2.00
C ALA A 150 2.09 -25.07 1.98
N SER A 151 3.29 -25.55 2.35
CA SER A 151 3.58 -26.99 2.45
C SER A 151 2.75 -27.69 3.53
N ALA A 152 2.36 -26.95 4.57
CA ALA A 152 1.47 -27.39 5.64
C ALA A 152 -0.02 -27.22 5.31
N GLN A 153 -0.36 -26.86 4.06
CA GLN A 153 -1.74 -26.63 3.58
C GLN A 153 -2.47 -25.52 4.36
N VAL A 154 -1.74 -24.52 4.86
CA VAL A 154 -2.32 -23.35 5.52
C VAL A 154 -2.79 -22.35 4.47
N ASP A 155 -3.98 -21.78 4.68
CA ASP A 155 -4.55 -20.78 3.78
C ASP A 155 -3.67 -19.52 3.65
N ASP A 156 -3.64 -18.96 2.44
CA ASP A 156 -2.91 -17.73 2.11
C ASP A 156 -3.34 -16.52 2.98
N PHE A 157 -4.62 -16.48 3.38
CA PHE A 157 -5.12 -15.47 4.31
C PHE A 157 -4.42 -15.52 5.68
N ILE A 158 -4.22 -16.72 6.21
CA ILE A 158 -3.55 -16.95 7.49
C ILE A 158 -2.05 -16.68 7.33
N ALA A 159 -1.44 -17.15 6.23
CA ALA A 159 -0.03 -16.91 5.95
C ALA A 159 0.31 -15.42 5.87
N LYS A 160 -0.54 -14.62 5.22
CA LYS A 160 -0.41 -13.16 5.20
C LYS A 160 -0.55 -12.54 6.58
N GLY A 161 -1.42 -13.08 7.43
CA GLY A 161 -1.59 -12.61 8.80
C GLY A 161 -0.37 -12.89 9.66
N VAL A 162 0.30 -14.03 9.49
CA VAL A 162 1.53 -14.37 10.23
C VAL A 162 2.70 -13.45 9.89
N ILE A 163 2.73 -12.91 8.67
CA ILE A 163 3.83 -12.08 8.15
C ILE A 163 3.53 -10.58 8.24
N SER A 164 2.27 -10.18 8.38
CA SER A 164 1.87 -8.76 8.52
C SER A 164 2.18 -8.20 9.89
#